data_AF-A0A9Y2DFJ5-F1
#
_entry.id   AF-A0A9Y2DFJ5-F1
#
_cell.length_a   1.000
_cell.length_b   1.000
_cell.length_c   1.000
_cell.angle_alpha   90.00
_cell.angle_beta   90.00
_cell.angle_gamma   90.00
#
_symmetry.space_group_name_H-M   'P 1'
#
loop_
_entity.id
_entity.type
_entity.pdbx_description
1 polymer ?
#
loop_
_entity_poly.entity_id
_entity_poly.type
_entity_poly.pdbx_seq_one_letter_code
_entity_poly.pdbx_strand_id
1 'polypeptide(L)'
;MAHRDCRGRCAGAAAHRRGVAGATRAAQRKAAARRSRHGRGEAGMSDSDARKRAVALAYSGERHDAPRVVAKGYGDVAERIIASASASGIFVHDAPELVALLMQVDLDERIPESLYQVVAELLVWIAQVDDAALAAEVR
;
A
#
# COMPACT_ATOMS: atom_id res chain seq x y z
N MET A 1 -19.89 -34.47 -32.01
CA MET A 1 -19.72 -35.82 -31.44
C MET A 1 -20.22 -35.82 -30.00
N ALA A 2 -21.15 -36.73 -29.70
CA ALA A 2 -21.92 -36.79 -28.48
C ALA A 2 -21.12 -37.38 -27.30
N HIS A 3 -21.14 -36.70 -26.15
CA HIS A 3 -20.68 -37.30 -24.90
C HIS A 3 -21.87 -37.92 -24.17
N ARG A 4 -21.93 -39.25 -24.22
CA ARG A 4 -22.85 -40.10 -23.45
C ARG A 4 -22.15 -40.65 -22.21
N ASP A 5 -22.92 -40.67 -21.14
CA ASP A 5 -22.95 -41.63 -20.03
C ASP A 5 -21.62 -42.07 -19.36
N CYS A 6 -21.48 -41.71 -18.09
CA CYS A 6 -20.83 -42.60 -17.13
C CYS A 6 -21.79 -42.85 -15.96
N ARG A 7 -22.67 -43.83 -16.15
CA ARG A 7 -23.44 -44.49 -15.09
C ARG A 7 -22.52 -45.51 -14.39
N GLY A 8 -22.17 -45.24 -13.14
CA GLY A 8 -21.55 -46.22 -12.24
C GLY A 8 -21.91 -45.84 -10.80
N ARG A 9 -22.99 -46.40 -10.27
CA ARG A 9 -22.97 -47.50 -9.28
C ARG A 9 -22.12 -47.19 -8.05
N CYS A 10 -22.78 -46.69 -7.00
CA CYS A 10 -22.38 -47.01 -5.63
C CYS A 10 -23.59 -47.71 -4.98
N ALA A 11 -23.48 -49.04 -4.88
CA ALA A 11 -24.35 -49.87 -4.06
C ALA A 11 -23.70 -50.01 -2.68
N GLY A 12 -24.51 -50.01 -1.63
CA GLY A 12 -24.04 -50.27 -0.27
C GLY A 12 -25.04 -49.78 0.78
N ALA A 13 -26.10 -50.55 0.99
CA ALA A 13 -27.08 -50.35 2.04
C ALA A 13 -26.66 -51.08 3.33
N ALA A 14 -26.93 -50.49 4.49
CA ALA A 14 -27.27 -51.21 5.72
C ALA A 14 -27.98 -50.28 6.72
N ALA A 15 -29.25 -50.61 7.02
CA ALA A 15 -30.06 -50.08 8.12
C ALA A 15 -29.48 -50.50 9.48
N HIS A 16 -29.73 -49.85 10.63
CA HIS A 16 -30.96 -49.91 11.45
C HIS A 16 -30.61 -49.11 12.75
N ARG A 17 -31.38 -48.17 13.30
CA ARG A 17 -32.56 -48.33 14.18
C ARG A 17 -33.13 -46.95 14.55
N ARG A 18 -34.40 -46.97 14.95
CA ARG A 18 -35.35 -45.86 15.09
C ARG A 18 -35.14 -45.01 16.35
N GLY A 19 -35.44 -43.72 16.25
CA GLY A 19 -35.71 -42.80 17.36
C GLY A 19 -36.50 -41.60 16.85
N VAL A 20 -37.72 -41.43 17.33
CA VAL A 20 -38.74 -40.46 16.89
C VAL A 20 -38.66 -39.18 17.72
N ALA A 21 -38.45 -38.03 17.07
CA ALA A 21 -38.85 -36.70 17.57
C ALA A 21 -38.89 -35.71 16.40
N GLY A 22 -40.00 -34.97 16.27
CA GLY A 22 -40.38 -34.23 15.07
C GLY A 22 -39.43 -33.08 14.69
N ALA A 23 -38.95 -33.12 13.44
CA ALA A 23 -38.40 -31.96 12.76
C ALA A 23 -39.51 -31.34 11.89
N THR A 24 -39.86 -30.10 12.18
CA THR A 24 -40.82 -29.31 11.41
C THR A 24 -40.38 -29.20 9.95
N ARG A 25 -41.33 -29.48 9.05
CA ARG A 25 -41.21 -29.39 7.60
C ARG A 25 -41.19 -27.92 7.17
N ALA A 26 -40.01 -27.30 7.18
CA ALA A 26 -39.78 -26.08 6.41
C ALA A 26 -38.42 -26.16 5.71
N ALA A 27 -38.47 -26.82 4.55
CA ALA A 27 -37.66 -26.49 3.39
C ALA A 27 -36.13 -26.56 3.52
N GLN A 28 -35.64 -27.79 3.71
CA GLN A 28 -34.41 -28.18 3.03
C GLN A 28 -34.63 -28.15 1.51
N ARG A 29 -33.54 -27.88 0.78
CA ARG A 29 -33.30 -28.00 -0.68
C ARG A 29 -33.40 -26.68 -1.44
N LYS A 30 -32.24 -26.14 -1.81
CA LYS A 30 -31.60 -26.52 -3.08
C LYS A 30 -30.17 -25.99 -3.17
N ALA A 31 -29.27 -26.91 -3.52
CA ALA A 31 -27.95 -26.63 -4.02
C ALA A 31 -28.00 -25.66 -5.21
N ALA A 32 -27.15 -24.64 -5.16
CA ALA A 32 -26.72 -23.87 -6.32
C ALA A 32 -25.19 -23.66 -6.26
N ALA A 33 -24.45 -24.73 -5.94
CA ALA A 33 -23.09 -24.86 -6.42
C ALA A 33 -23.18 -25.02 -7.95
N ARG A 34 -22.43 -24.19 -8.70
CA ARG A 34 -22.37 -24.04 -10.17
C ARG A 34 -23.24 -22.91 -10.75
N ARG A 35 -22.81 -21.67 -10.53
CA ARG A 35 -22.81 -20.65 -11.59
C ARG A 35 -21.47 -19.91 -11.60
N SER A 36 -20.46 -20.60 -12.14
CA SER A 36 -19.40 -19.89 -12.84
C SER A 36 -20.01 -19.30 -14.10
N ARG A 37 -20.10 -17.97 -14.14
CA ARG A 37 -19.55 -17.14 -15.21
C ARG A 37 -20.11 -15.71 -15.12
N HIS A 38 -19.16 -14.78 -15.25
CA HIS A 38 -19.32 -13.44 -15.86
C HIS A 38 -19.85 -12.28 -15.00
N GLY A 39 -18.91 -11.67 -14.29
CA GLY A 39 -18.91 -10.27 -13.86
C GLY A 39 -17.50 -9.96 -13.34
N ARG A 40 -16.50 -9.99 -14.23
CA ARG A 40 -15.83 -8.82 -14.83
C ARG A 40 -15.14 -7.97 -13.76
N GLY A 41 -13.82 -7.85 -13.94
CA GLY A 41 -12.86 -7.47 -12.91
C GLY A 41 -13.08 -6.10 -12.30
N GLU A 42 -12.71 -6.02 -11.04
CA GLU A 42 -11.92 -4.91 -10.50
C GLU A 42 -10.63 -5.48 -9.88
N ALA A 43 -9.91 -6.28 -10.66
CA ALA A 43 -8.47 -6.44 -10.47
C ALA A 43 -7.84 -5.21 -11.15
N GLY A 44 -7.70 -4.12 -10.42
CA GLY A 44 -7.21 -2.88 -11.01
C GLY A 44 -7.26 -1.63 -10.13
N MET A 45 -7.00 -1.74 -8.82
CA MET A 45 -6.34 -0.63 -8.12
C MET A 45 -4.97 -1.17 -7.74
N SER A 46 -3.93 -0.68 -8.40
CA SER A 46 -2.56 -1.13 -8.21
C SER A 46 -2.24 -1.16 -6.71
N ASP A 47 -1.81 -2.30 -6.18
CA ASP A 47 -1.24 -2.42 -4.82
C ASP A 47 -0.11 -1.38 -4.57
N SER A 48 0.41 -0.76 -5.64
CA SER A 48 1.36 0.35 -5.56
C SER A 48 0.77 1.68 -5.10
N ASP A 49 -0.55 1.90 -5.25
CA ASP A 49 -1.20 3.17 -4.89
C ASP A 49 -1.58 3.25 -3.40
N ALA A 50 -1.92 2.10 -2.80
CA ALA A 50 -2.25 1.99 -1.37
C ALA A 50 -1.02 1.79 -0.47
N ARG A 51 0.15 1.48 -1.05
CA ARG A 51 1.38 1.30 -0.27
C ARG A 51 1.96 2.66 0.13
N LYS A 52 2.31 2.81 1.41
CA LYS A 52 3.04 3.97 1.93
C LYS A 52 4.32 4.17 1.12
N ARG A 53 4.65 5.44 0.87
CA ARG A 53 5.85 5.85 0.13
C ARG A 53 6.62 6.83 1.01
N ALA A 54 7.94 6.74 0.98
CA ALA A 54 8.80 7.71 1.64
C ALA A 54 10.06 7.94 0.81
N VAL A 55 10.51 9.20 0.82
CA VAL A 55 11.75 9.64 0.20
C VAL A 55 12.52 10.47 1.21
N ALA A 56 13.81 10.23 1.32
CA ALA A 56 14.74 11.04 2.11
C ALA A 56 15.64 11.83 1.16
N LEU A 57 15.75 13.13 1.44
CA LEU A 57 16.55 14.07 0.68
C LEU A 57 17.74 14.54 1.52
N ALA A 58 18.87 14.77 0.87
CA ALA A 58 20.03 15.42 1.49
C ALA A 58 20.40 16.67 0.71
N TYR A 59 20.71 17.74 1.45
CA TYR A 59 21.10 19.04 0.92
C TYR A 59 22.29 19.58 1.72
N SER A 60 23.34 20.04 1.05
CA SER A 60 24.57 20.51 1.69
C SER A 60 24.60 22.02 1.94
N GLY A 61 23.66 22.79 1.38
CA GLY A 61 23.63 24.25 1.54
C GLY A 61 24.67 25.02 0.71
N GLU A 62 25.51 24.34 -0.07
CA GLU A 62 26.53 24.99 -0.89
C GLU A 62 25.91 25.73 -2.09
N ARG A 63 26.59 26.81 -2.53
CA ARG A 63 26.18 27.62 -3.68
C ARG A 63 26.13 26.70 -4.91
N HIS A 64 24.92 26.42 -5.40
CA HIS A 64 24.62 25.56 -6.55
C HIS A 64 24.55 24.05 -6.30
N ASP A 65 24.54 23.57 -5.05
CA ASP A 65 24.35 22.14 -4.80
C ASP A 65 22.86 21.75 -4.82
N ALA A 66 22.44 20.99 -5.82
CA ALA A 66 21.09 20.47 -5.88
C ALA A 66 20.85 19.39 -4.80
N PRO A 67 19.69 19.40 -4.11
CA PRO A 67 19.34 18.31 -3.21
C PRO A 67 19.35 16.96 -3.93
N ARG A 68 19.78 15.93 -3.23
CA ARG A 68 19.91 14.56 -3.76
C ARG A 68 19.01 13.59 -3.02
N VAL A 69 18.53 12.56 -3.72
CA VAL A 69 17.74 11.48 -3.12
C VAL A 69 18.67 10.47 -2.47
N VAL A 70 18.65 10.37 -1.14
CA VAL A 70 19.53 9.41 -0.40
C VAL A 70 18.82 8.12 -0.02
N ALA A 71 17.50 8.13 0.06
CA ALA A 71 16.70 6.93 0.24
C ALA A 71 15.32 7.10 -0.40
N LYS A 72 14.77 6.02 -0.95
CA LYS A 72 13.38 5.96 -1.40
C LYS A 72 12.84 4.54 -1.22
N GLY A 73 11.56 4.40 -0.92
CA GLY A 73 10.98 3.10 -0.67
C GLY A 73 9.46 3.06 -0.63
N TYR A 74 8.94 1.84 -0.66
CA TYR A 74 7.52 1.52 -0.55
C TYR A 74 7.27 0.60 0.64
N GLY A 75 6.06 0.65 1.21
CA GLY A 75 5.61 -0.26 2.29
C GLY A 75 6.57 -0.28 3.47
N ASP A 76 7.03 -1.46 3.89
CA ASP A 76 7.92 -1.66 5.04
C ASP A 76 9.22 -0.85 4.94
N VAL A 77 9.75 -0.66 3.73
CA VAL A 77 10.96 0.16 3.52
C VAL A 77 10.65 1.62 3.81
N ALA A 78 9.50 2.12 3.38
CA ALA A 78 9.07 3.48 3.67
C ALA A 78 8.88 3.71 5.18
N GLU A 79 8.28 2.74 5.87
CA GLU A 79 8.11 2.81 7.32
C GLU A 79 9.46 2.83 8.06
N ARG A 80 10.42 2.03 7.60
CA ARG A 80 11.79 2.05 8.15
C ARG A 80 12.49 3.39 7.92
N ILE A 81 12.35 3.99 6.72
CA ILE A 81 12.92 5.31 6.42
C ILE A 81 12.35 6.35 7.39
N ILE A 82 11.03 6.39 7.55
CA ILE A 82 10.36 7.32 8.46
C ILE A 82 10.82 7.10 9.91
N ALA A 83 10.84 5.84 10.37
CA ALA A 83 11.26 5.51 11.73
C ALA A 83 12.72 5.91 12.00
N SER A 84 13.63 5.66 11.04
CA SER A 84 15.04 6.08 11.14
C SER A 84 15.18 7.60 11.15
N ALA A 85 14.41 8.33 10.34
CA ALA A 85 14.40 9.78 10.32
C ALA A 85 13.93 10.34 11.68
N SER A 86 12.80 9.85 12.20
CA SER A 86 12.27 10.27 13.50
C SER A 86 13.23 9.96 14.65
N ALA A 87 13.89 8.81 14.64
CA ALA A 87 14.89 8.45 15.66
C ALA A 87 16.14 9.35 15.62
N SER A 88 16.47 9.90 14.44
CA SER A 88 17.63 10.79 14.25
C SER A 88 17.29 12.26 14.45
N GLY A 89 16.03 12.60 14.78
CA GLY A 89 15.57 13.98 14.85
C GLY A 89 15.50 14.69 13.50
N ILE A 90 15.46 13.94 12.39
CA ILE A 90 15.31 14.51 11.04
C ILE A 90 13.83 14.85 10.82
N PHE A 91 13.57 16.05 10.28
CA PHE A 91 12.22 16.50 9.97
C PHE A 91 11.51 15.56 8.98
N VAL A 92 10.26 15.19 9.30
CA VAL A 92 9.41 14.33 8.47
C VAL A 92 8.16 15.11 8.08
N HIS A 93 7.92 15.22 6.77
CA HIS A 93 6.76 15.89 6.21
C HIS A 93 5.89 14.93 5.42
N ASP A 94 4.57 15.03 5.57
CA ASP A 94 3.61 14.27 4.78
C ASP A 94 3.17 15.09 3.55
N ALA A 95 3.63 14.69 2.37
CA ALA A 95 3.31 15.30 1.09
C ALA A 95 3.23 14.22 0.00
N PRO A 96 2.11 13.49 -0.13
CA PRO A 96 2.02 12.29 -0.96
C PRO A 96 2.24 12.58 -2.45
N GLU A 97 1.83 13.75 -2.94
CA GLU A 97 2.01 14.20 -4.32
C GLU A 97 3.49 14.46 -4.64
N LEU A 98 4.19 15.17 -3.76
CA LEU A 98 5.63 15.42 -3.91
C LEU A 98 6.43 14.12 -3.83
N VAL A 99 6.07 13.25 -2.89
CA VAL A 99 6.67 11.92 -2.76
C VAL A 99 6.47 11.13 -4.06
N ALA A 100 5.28 11.12 -4.65
CA ALA A 100 5.01 10.43 -5.91
C ALA A 100 5.90 10.93 -7.07
N LEU A 101 6.18 12.24 -7.12
CA LEU A 101 7.11 12.83 -8.09
C LEU A 101 8.56 12.40 -7.82
N LEU A 102 9.00 12.50 -6.56
CA LEU A 102 10.37 12.15 -6.16
C LEU A 102 10.67 10.65 -6.28
N MET A 103 9.66 9.78 -6.19
CA MET A 103 9.84 8.35 -6.43
C MET A 103 10.35 8.04 -7.87
N GLN A 104 10.14 8.95 -8.82
CA GLN A 104 10.60 8.83 -10.20
C GLN A 104 12.09 9.21 -10.38
N VAL A 105 12.69 9.90 -9.42
CA VAL A 105 14.12 10.30 -9.44
C VAL A 105 14.97 9.15 -8.91
N ASP A 106 16.13 8.86 -9.51
CA ASP A 106 16.97 7.75 -9.08
C ASP A 106 17.70 7.99 -7.75
N LEU A 107 18.08 6.87 -7.12
CA LEU A 107 18.82 6.89 -5.86
C LEU A 107 20.21 7.49 -6.09
N ASP A 108 20.67 8.32 -5.16
CA ASP A 108 21.91 9.09 -5.22
C ASP A 108 21.99 10.10 -6.38
N GLU A 109 20.88 10.31 -7.10
CA GLU A 109 20.79 11.31 -8.14
C GLU A 109 20.34 12.67 -7.60
N ARG A 110 20.77 13.74 -8.29
CA ARG A 110 20.30 15.10 -8.07
C ARG A 110 18.86 15.22 -8.59
N ILE A 111 18.04 15.98 -7.87
CA ILE A 111 16.66 16.27 -8.30
C ILE A 111 16.70 17.02 -9.66
N PRO A 112 15.77 16.78 -10.59
CA PRO A 112 15.68 17.55 -11.82
C PRO A 112 15.16 18.97 -11.58
N GLU A 113 15.51 19.91 -12.47
CA GLU A 113 15.12 21.33 -12.37
C GLU A 113 13.60 21.54 -12.28
N SER A 114 12.80 20.64 -12.86
CA SER A 114 11.34 20.68 -12.81
C SER A 114 10.77 20.60 -11.40
N LEU A 115 11.50 20.02 -10.44
CA LEU A 115 11.08 19.85 -9.06
C LEU A 115 11.80 20.82 -8.10
N TYR A 116 12.77 21.59 -8.57
CA TYR A 116 13.55 22.50 -7.72
C TYR A 116 12.71 23.53 -7.02
N GLN A 117 11.73 24.12 -7.70
CA GLN A 117 10.89 25.16 -7.11
C GLN A 117 10.14 24.64 -5.87
N VAL A 118 9.52 23.47 -6.01
CA VAL A 118 8.72 22.85 -4.93
C VAL A 118 9.61 22.44 -3.76
N VAL A 119 10.78 21.84 -4.05
CA VAL A 119 11.73 21.43 -3.01
C VAL A 119 12.35 22.64 -2.32
N ALA A 120 12.65 23.72 -3.05
CA ALA A 120 13.19 24.94 -2.46
C ALA A 120 12.18 25.61 -1.52
N GLU A 121 10.91 25.68 -1.91
CA GLU A 121 9.84 26.19 -1.05
C GLU A 121 9.72 25.38 0.25
N LEU A 122 9.77 24.04 0.14
CA LEU A 122 9.78 23.15 1.29
C LEU A 122 10.99 23.40 2.21
N LEU A 123 12.20 23.51 1.65
CA LEU A 123 13.42 23.76 2.44
C LEU A 123 13.39 25.12 3.13
N VAL A 124 12.89 26.16 2.47
CA VAL A 124 12.72 27.49 3.08
C VAL A 124 11.73 27.43 4.24
N TRP A 125 10.63 26.69 4.07
CA TRP A 125 9.66 26.51 5.15
C TRP A 125 10.25 25.75 6.34
N ILE A 126 11.00 24.66 6.10
CA ILE A 126 11.70 23.91 7.16
C ILE A 126 12.68 24.83 7.90
N ALA A 127 13.49 25.60 7.18
CA ALA A 127 14.45 26.53 7.78
C ALA A 127 13.76 27.58 8.67
N GLN A 128 12.59 28.10 8.26
CA GLN A 128 11.82 29.04 9.08
C GLN A 128 11.24 28.40 10.34
N VAL A 129 10.80 27.13 10.25
CA VAL A 129 10.30 26.38 11.41
C VAL A 129 11.42 26.09 12.40
N ASP A 130 12.60 25.72 11.90
CA ASP A 130 13.79 25.48 12.73
C ASP A 130 14.28 26.79 13.38
N ASP A 131 14.34 27.89 12.62
CA ASP A 131 14.70 29.22 13.15
C ASP A 131 13.70 29.70 14.22
N ALA A 132 12.39 29.45 14.02
CA ALA A 132 11.37 29.77 15.01
C ALA A 132 11.48 28.91 16.27
N ALA A 133 11.84 27.63 16.13
CA ALA A 133 12.11 26.73 17.26
C ALA A 133 13.35 27.18 18.05
N LEU A 134 14.42 27.57 17.37
CA LEU A 134 15.64 28.11 17.98
C LEU A 134 15.39 29.47 18.67
N ALA A 135 14.53 30.31 18.12
CA ALA A 135 14.16 31.59 18.73
C ALA A 135 13.28 31.44 19.99
N ALA A 136 12.55 30.32 20.14
CA ALA A 136 11.73 30.03 21.31
C ALA A 136 12.53 29.45 22.49
N GLU A 137 13.64 28.77 22.24
CA GLU A 137 14.47 28.12 23.28
C GLU A 137 15.49 29.08 23.93
N VAL A 138 15.81 30.22 23.30
CA VAL A 138 16.79 31.22 23.79
C VAL A 138 16.15 32.30 24.67
N ARG A 139 14.96 32.05 25.22
CA ARG A 139 14.18 33.04 25.98
C ARG A 139 13.79 32.53 27.36
#